data_AF-A0AAW3F816-F1
#
_entry.id   AF-A0AAW3F816-F1
#
_cell.length_a   1.000
_cell.length_b   1.000
_cell.length_c   1.000
_cell.angle_alpha   90.00
_cell.angle_beta   90.00
_cell.angle_gamma   90.00
#
_symmetry.space_group_name_H-M   'P 1'
#
loop_
_entity.id
_entity.type
_entity.pdbx_description
1 polymer ?
#
loop_
_entity_poly.entity_id
_entity_poly.type
_entity_poly.pdbx_seq_one_letter_code
_entity_poly.pdbx_strand_id
1 'polypeptide(L)'
;MISDHLRPKRPITINRNHRSRSTEIADHVRRNTQQFDSREKRYLEIAGKYSPDELQLFARMFAELTLSFEHRLGVDDNLPPGTLPQPGNLTDVLGETYMMMGIGNDGAGQFFTPYTVSRLMAGLLIGDGSAAIERDGFMRMQEPACGAGGMVIATADALLSVGQNYQQTMHATCIDIDARCVHMTYLQLSLMHIPAMIVHGNALTGEIWGIWYTPAHIIGGWRSKLRLRRQVDAMRELLSVARSPCDQHPAPELEPVGEAECDGRANEEPADESTVAAVAREAALCDLFDAAVEQSRVSIFETVDQLALF
;
A
#
# COMPACT_ATOMS: atom_id res chain seq x y z
N MET A 1 2.60 -18.79 65.09
CA MET A 1 3.15 -18.79 63.72
C MET A 1 2.21 -19.67 62.90
N ILE A 2 1.47 -19.26 61.88
CA ILE A 2 1.44 -18.07 61.02
C ILE A 2 -0.03 -17.88 60.60
N SER A 3 -0.45 -16.62 60.55
CA SER A 3 -1.73 -16.16 59.98
C SER A 3 -1.66 -16.25 58.46
N ASP A 4 -2.60 -16.95 57.82
CA ASP A 4 -2.77 -16.88 56.36
C ASP A 4 -4.09 -16.18 55.99
N HIS A 5 -3.92 -14.95 55.52
CA HIS A 5 -4.96 -14.08 55.01
C HIS A 5 -5.46 -14.57 53.65
N LEU A 6 -6.70 -15.07 53.60
CA LEU A 6 -7.49 -15.18 52.37
C LEU A 6 -7.77 -13.78 51.80
N ARG A 7 -6.98 -13.35 50.80
CA ARG A 7 -7.32 -12.19 49.97
C ARG A 7 -8.39 -12.59 48.95
N PRO A 8 -9.41 -11.73 48.69
CA PRO A 8 -10.37 -11.99 47.63
C PRO A 8 -9.70 -11.87 46.26
N LYS A 9 -9.93 -12.86 45.39
CA LYS A 9 -9.49 -12.84 43.98
C LYS A 9 -10.13 -11.65 43.27
N ARG A 10 -9.32 -10.76 42.71
CA ARG A 10 -9.81 -9.67 41.83
C ARG A 10 -10.46 -10.28 40.59
N PRO A 11 -11.59 -9.77 40.11
CA PRO A 11 -12.19 -10.26 38.88
C PRO A 11 -11.26 -9.95 37.72
N ILE A 12 -11.00 -10.96 36.90
CA ILE A 12 -10.27 -10.83 35.64
C ILE A 12 -11.11 -9.93 34.73
N THR A 13 -10.65 -8.72 34.49
CA THR A 13 -11.22 -7.85 33.46
C THR A 13 -10.94 -8.49 32.11
N ILE A 14 -11.94 -9.19 31.56
CA ILE A 14 -11.92 -9.67 30.18
C ILE A 14 -11.82 -8.42 29.29
N ASN A 15 -10.67 -8.27 28.64
CA ASN A 15 -10.37 -7.17 27.74
C ASN A 15 -11.43 -7.15 26.61
N ARG A 16 -12.23 -6.08 26.55
CA ARG A 16 -13.34 -5.87 25.60
C ARG A 16 -12.89 -5.64 24.14
N ASN A 17 -11.65 -5.95 23.79
CA ASN A 17 -11.09 -5.73 22.45
C ASN A 17 -11.53 -6.74 21.36
N HIS A 18 -12.30 -7.78 21.70
CA HIS A 18 -12.81 -8.72 20.69
C HIS A 18 -14.00 -8.21 19.88
N ARG A 19 -14.66 -7.11 20.30
CA ARG A 19 -15.82 -6.54 19.59
C ARG A 19 -15.47 -5.75 18.32
N SER A 20 -14.20 -5.42 18.10
CA SER A 20 -13.75 -4.50 17.03
C SER A 20 -13.49 -5.19 15.69
N ARG A 21 -12.97 -6.43 15.67
CA ARG A 21 -12.66 -7.13 14.40
C ARG A 21 -13.92 -7.52 13.63
N SER A 22 -14.95 -7.99 14.32
CA SER A 22 -16.20 -8.43 13.69
C SER A 22 -17.01 -7.26 13.10
N THR A 23 -17.00 -6.11 13.77
CA THR A 23 -17.64 -4.88 13.27
C THR A 23 -16.89 -4.28 12.09
N GLU A 24 -15.56 -4.31 12.11
CA GLU A 24 -14.75 -3.78 11.00
C GLU A 24 -14.83 -4.64 9.74
N ILE A 25 -14.81 -5.97 9.87
CA ILE A 25 -15.09 -6.88 8.75
C ILE A 25 -16.51 -6.64 8.24
N ALA A 26 -17.51 -6.52 9.13
CA ALA A 26 -18.90 -6.25 8.75
C ALA A 26 -19.07 -4.90 8.03
N ASP A 27 -18.36 -3.85 8.44
CA ASP A 27 -18.41 -2.52 7.80
C ASP A 27 -17.68 -2.48 6.45
N HIS A 28 -16.67 -3.32 6.26
CA HIS A 28 -15.97 -3.47 4.99
C HIS A 28 -16.75 -4.36 4.01
N VAL A 29 -17.32 -5.47 4.50
CA VAL A 29 -18.30 -6.28 3.77
C VAL A 29 -19.44 -5.39 3.32
N ARG A 30 -20.04 -4.57 4.21
CA ARG A 30 -21.10 -3.61 3.86
C ARG A 30 -20.71 -2.62 2.77
N ARG A 31 -19.47 -2.14 2.74
CA ARG A 31 -19.01 -1.22 1.68
C ARG A 31 -18.71 -1.91 0.36
N ASN A 32 -18.21 -3.14 0.42
CA ASN A 32 -18.15 -3.97 -0.76
C ASN A 32 -19.57 -4.23 -1.28
N THR A 33 -20.57 -4.40 -0.39
CA THR A 33 -22.00 -4.45 -0.75
C THR A 33 -22.49 -3.15 -1.39
N GLN A 34 -22.04 -1.97 -0.95
CA GLN A 34 -22.43 -0.71 -1.60
C GLN A 34 -21.90 -0.54 -3.03
N GLN A 35 -20.73 -1.12 -3.35
CA GLN A 35 -20.23 -1.18 -4.72
C GLN A 35 -20.67 -2.45 -5.46
N PHE A 36 -21.29 -3.40 -4.76
CA PHE A 36 -21.64 -4.70 -5.31
C PHE A 36 -22.66 -4.53 -6.42
N ASP A 37 -23.76 -3.82 -6.17
CA ASP A 37 -24.83 -3.64 -7.16
C ASP A 37 -24.31 -2.99 -8.45
N SER A 38 -23.47 -1.95 -8.34
CA SER A 38 -22.91 -1.26 -9.51
C SER A 38 -21.89 -2.12 -10.27
N ARG A 39 -21.07 -2.90 -9.56
CA ARG A 39 -20.10 -3.84 -10.16
C ARG A 39 -20.78 -5.05 -10.77
N GLU A 40 -21.80 -5.61 -10.12
CA GLU A 40 -22.59 -6.73 -10.61
C GLU A 40 -23.33 -6.31 -11.89
N LYS A 41 -23.96 -5.13 -11.88
CA LYS A 41 -24.57 -4.57 -13.09
C LYS A 41 -23.56 -4.43 -14.22
N ARG A 42 -22.38 -3.83 -13.96
CA ARG A 42 -21.31 -3.70 -14.96
C ARG A 42 -20.80 -5.07 -15.44
N TYR A 43 -20.69 -6.04 -14.56
CA TYR A 43 -20.33 -7.42 -14.91
C TYR A 43 -21.36 -8.02 -15.86
N LEU A 44 -22.65 -7.95 -15.54
CA LEU A 44 -23.73 -8.47 -16.40
C LEU A 44 -23.77 -7.75 -17.76
N GLU A 45 -23.55 -6.44 -17.79
CA GLU A 45 -23.45 -5.67 -19.04
C GLU A 45 -22.27 -6.09 -19.92
N ILE A 46 -21.12 -6.43 -19.31
CA ILE A 46 -19.95 -6.93 -20.04
C ILE A 46 -20.19 -8.36 -20.49
N ALA A 47 -20.66 -9.23 -19.58
CA ALA A 47 -20.90 -10.65 -19.84
C ALA A 47 -21.94 -10.85 -20.96
N GLY A 48 -22.98 -10.01 -21.01
CA GLY A 48 -24.00 -10.06 -22.06
C GLY A 48 -23.49 -9.74 -23.47
N LYS A 49 -22.24 -9.28 -23.64
CA LYS A 49 -21.60 -9.04 -24.94
C LYS A 49 -20.93 -10.28 -25.52
N TYR A 50 -20.83 -11.36 -24.75
CA TYR A 50 -20.11 -12.56 -25.12
C TYR A 50 -21.05 -13.76 -25.19
N SER A 51 -20.72 -14.69 -26.08
CA SER A 51 -21.37 -16.00 -26.17
C SER A 51 -21.04 -16.87 -24.95
N PRO A 52 -21.86 -17.91 -24.66
CA PRO A 52 -21.56 -18.87 -23.60
C PRO A 52 -20.17 -19.53 -23.74
N ASP A 53 -19.73 -19.81 -24.97
CA ASP A 53 -18.44 -20.42 -25.25
C ASP A 53 -17.26 -19.47 -24.94
N GLU A 54 -17.41 -18.17 -25.24
CA GLU A 54 -16.43 -17.14 -24.86
C GLU A 54 -16.38 -16.94 -23.35
N LEU A 55 -17.53 -16.94 -22.66
CA LEU A 55 -17.57 -16.88 -21.20
C LEU A 55 -16.88 -18.10 -20.56
N GLN A 56 -17.07 -19.28 -21.14
CA GLN A 56 -16.38 -20.49 -20.71
C GLN A 56 -14.86 -20.38 -20.93
N LEU A 57 -14.43 -19.72 -22.00
CA LEU A 57 -13.01 -19.44 -22.25
C LEU A 57 -12.43 -18.49 -21.18
N PHE A 58 -13.15 -17.45 -20.77
CA PHE A 58 -12.72 -16.57 -19.68
C PHE A 58 -12.55 -17.34 -18.36
N ALA A 59 -13.48 -18.23 -18.03
CA ALA A 59 -13.38 -19.08 -16.85
C ALA A 59 -12.15 -19.99 -16.89
N ARG A 60 -11.84 -20.58 -18.06
CA ARG A 60 -10.62 -21.38 -18.26
C ARG A 60 -9.36 -20.54 -18.11
N MET A 61 -9.30 -19.36 -18.71
CA MET A 61 -8.15 -18.46 -18.57
C MET A 61 -7.91 -18.03 -17.12
N PHE A 62 -8.98 -17.77 -16.36
CA PHE A 62 -8.87 -17.46 -14.94
C PHE A 62 -8.35 -18.67 -14.12
N ALA A 63 -8.79 -19.89 -14.46
CA ALA A 63 -8.28 -21.11 -13.83
C ALA A 63 -6.78 -21.32 -14.13
N GLU A 64 -6.36 -21.16 -15.39
CA GLU A 64 -4.94 -21.25 -15.78
C GLU A 64 -4.08 -20.21 -15.08
N LEU A 65 -4.58 -18.97 -14.94
CA LEU A 65 -3.90 -17.92 -14.19
C LEU A 65 -3.72 -18.31 -12.71
N THR A 66 -4.77 -18.86 -12.10
CA THR A 66 -4.75 -19.31 -10.69
C THR A 66 -3.74 -20.43 -10.50
N LEU A 67 -3.79 -21.47 -11.35
CA LEU A 67 -2.85 -22.58 -11.33
C LEU A 67 -1.40 -22.11 -11.56
N SER A 68 -1.18 -21.12 -12.43
CA SER A 68 0.14 -20.52 -12.64
C SER A 68 0.68 -19.90 -11.36
N PHE A 69 -0.14 -19.16 -10.61
CA PHE A 69 0.28 -18.56 -9.35
C PHE A 69 0.46 -19.59 -8.23
N GLU A 70 -0.41 -20.59 -8.11
CA GLU A 70 -0.26 -21.67 -7.13
C GLU A 70 1.06 -22.43 -7.35
N HIS A 71 1.36 -22.77 -8.60
CA HIS A 71 2.62 -23.41 -8.98
C HIS A 71 3.84 -22.55 -8.62
N ARG A 72 3.81 -21.25 -8.96
CA ARG A 72 4.89 -20.30 -8.65
C ARG A 72 5.08 -20.07 -7.16
N LEU A 73 3.99 -19.99 -6.40
CA LEU A 73 4.05 -19.86 -4.94
C LEU A 73 4.52 -21.16 -4.26
N GLY A 74 4.57 -22.29 -4.99
CA GLY A 74 4.97 -23.58 -4.45
C GLY A 74 3.98 -24.10 -3.39
N VAL A 75 2.71 -23.73 -3.52
CA VAL A 75 1.64 -24.20 -2.62
C VAL A 75 1.33 -25.66 -2.98
N ASP A 76 1.44 -26.54 -2.00
CA ASP A 76 1.06 -27.95 -2.10
C ASP A 76 0.14 -28.31 -0.92
N ASP A 77 -0.76 -29.27 -1.11
CA ASP A 77 -1.71 -29.74 -0.10
C ASP A 77 -1.00 -30.35 1.12
N ASN A 78 0.25 -30.79 0.96
CA ASN A 78 1.06 -31.39 2.02
C ASN A 78 1.92 -30.37 2.80
N LEU A 79 1.86 -29.08 2.46
CA LEU A 79 2.71 -28.07 3.09
C LEU A 79 2.21 -27.76 4.51
N PRO A 80 3.10 -27.67 5.52
CA PRO A 80 2.71 -27.25 6.86
C PRO A 80 2.03 -25.87 6.84
N PRO A 81 0.97 -25.64 7.63
CA PRO A 81 0.35 -24.33 7.75
C PRO A 81 1.36 -23.25 8.14
N GLY A 82 1.33 -22.12 7.43
CA GLY A 82 2.24 -21.00 7.68
C GLY A 82 3.61 -21.10 6.98
N THR A 83 3.83 -22.14 6.16
CA THR A 83 5.00 -22.19 5.27
C THR A 83 4.94 -21.02 4.28
N LEU A 84 6.06 -20.30 4.15
CA LEU A 84 6.16 -19.18 3.22
C LEU A 84 6.42 -19.69 1.80
N PRO A 85 5.90 -18.99 0.77
CA PRO A 85 6.28 -19.25 -0.61
C PRO A 85 7.79 -19.15 -0.79
N GLN A 86 8.34 -19.91 -1.74
CA GLN A 86 9.75 -19.80 -2.08
C GLN A 86 10.04 -18.42 -2.71
N PRO A 87 11.06 -17.69 -2.22
CA PRO A 87 11.49 -16.45 -2.85
C PRO A 87 12.03 -16.69 -4.26
N GLY A 88 11.85 -15.72 -5.14
CA GLY A 88 12.33 -15.71 -6.51
C GLY A 88 11.30 -16.16 -7.55
N ASN A 89 10.14 -16.68 -7.12
CA ASN A 89 9.14 -17.26 -8.02
C ASN A 89 7.90 -16.38 -8.23
N LEU A 90 7.70 -15.34 -7.42
CA LEU A 90 6.64 -14.36 -7.68
C LEU A 90 7.00 -13.59 -8.96
N THR A 91 6.01 -13.32 -9.82
CA THR A 91 6.22 -12.72 -11.15
C THR A 91 4.99 -11.97 -11.65
N ASP A 92 5.21 -10.98 -12.50
CA ASP A 92 4.17 -10.20 -13.17
C ASP A 92 3.62 -10.91 -14.43
N VAL A 93 2.84 -11.98 -14.22
CA VAL A 93 2.31 -12.81 -15.31
C VAL A 93 1.42 -12.01 -16.26
N LEU A 94 0.51 -11.20 -15.73
CA LEU A 94 -0.41 -10.41 -16.57
C LEU A 94 0.32 -9.26 -17.26
N GLY A 95 1.27 -8.60 -16.61
CA GLY A 95 2.08 -7.55 -17.23
C GLY A 95 2.95 -8.07 -18.35
N GLU A 96 3.67 -9.18 -18.13
CA GLU A 96 4.49 -9.83 -19.16
C GLU A 96 3.62 -10.28 -20.34
N THR A 97 2.49 -10.92 -20.07
CA THR A 97 1.57 -11.39 -21.14
C THR A 97 0.98 -10.21 -21.92
N TYR A 98 0.59 -9.13 -21.23
CA TYR A 98 0.06 -7.91 -21.83
C TYR A 98 1.07 -7.25 -22.78
N MET A 99 2.33 -7.13 -22.35
CA MET A 99 3.41 -6.59 -23.17
C MET A 99 3.77 -7.54 -24.33
N MET A 100 3.83 -8.85 -24.09
CA MET A 100 4.13 -9.85 -25.12
C MET A 100 3.10 -9.87 -26.25
N MET A 101 1.81 -9.68 -25.93
CA MET A 101 0.74 -9.64 -26.93
C MET A 101 0.68 -8.32 -27.71
N GLY A 102 1.44 -7.29 -27.33
CA GLY A 102 1.44 -5.99 -28.01
C GLY A 102 0.08 -5.28 -27.94
N ILE A 103 -0.75 -5.59 -26.94
CA ILE A 103 -2.06 -4.96 -26.70
C ILE A 103 -1.94 -3.71 -25.80
N GLY A 104 -0.70 -3.23 -25.64
CA GLY A 104 -0.31 -1.97 -25.03
C GLY A 104 -1.04 -0.77 -25.62
N ASN A 105 -1.29 0.26 -24.82
CA ASN A 105 -1.66 1.55 -25.39
C ASN A 105 -0.40 2.30 -25.84
N ASP A 106 0.21 1.83 -26.94
CA ASP A 106 1.46 2.39 -27.49
C ASP A 106 1.33 3.88 -27.82
N GLY A 107 0.14 4.30 -28.28
CA GLY A 107 -0.18 5.70 -28.57
C GLY A 107 -0.21 6.60 -27.34
N ALA A 108 -0.40 6.04 -26.14
CA ALA A 108 -0.27 6.73 -24.87
C ALA A 108 1.12 6.56 -24.22
N GLY A 109 2.05 5.86 -24.88
CA GLY A 109 3.40 5.60 -24.35
C GLY A 109 3.43 4.63 -23.17
N GLN A 110 2.45 3.73 -23.06
CA GLN A 110 2.36 2.77 -21.96
C GLN A 110 3.36 1.63 -22.16
N PHE A 111 4.44 1.63 -21.38
CA PHE A 111 5.41 0.53 -21.31
C PHE A 111 5.54 0.07 -19.87
N PHE A 112 5.37 -1.24 -19.64
CA PHE A 112 5.59 -1.79 -18.30
C PHE A 112 7.07 -2.02 -18.04
N THR A 113 7.48 -1.74 -16.81
CA THR A 113 8.81 -2.03 -16.30
C THR A 113 9.08 -3.54 -16.42
N PRO A 114 10.12 -3.97 -17.16
CA PRO A 114 10.47 -5.40 -17.23
C PRO A 114 10.64 -5.97 -15.83
N TYR A 115 10.10 -7.16 -15.58
CA TYR A 115 10.01 -7.69 -14.23
C TYR A 115 11.38 -7.86 -13.56
N THR A 116 12.43 -8.17 -14.32
CA THR A 116 13.82 -8.25 -13.84
C THR A 116 14.33 -6.93 -13.26
N VAL A 117 13.93 -5.79 -13.84
CA VAL A 117 14.25 -4.45 -13.33
C VAL A 117 13.48 -4.19 -12.04
N SER A 118 12.20 -4.54 -12.00
CA SER A 118 11.39 -4.43 -10.78
C SER A 118 11.99 -5.24 -9.62
N ARG A 119 12.47 -6.47 -9.88
CA ARG A 119 13.15 -7.31 -8.88
C ARG A 119 14.46 -6.69 -8.40
N LEU A 120 15.28 -6.16 -9.31
CA LEU A 120 16.52 -5.47 -8.94
C LEU A 120 16.22 -4.28 -8.01
N MET A 121 15.27 -3.42 -8.39
CA MET A 121 14.88 -2.25 -7.62
C MET A 121 14.33 -2.63 -6.24
N ALA A 122 13.42 -3.60 -6.19
CA ALA A 122 12.88 -4.10 -4.93
C ALA A 122 13.97 -4.69 -4.02
N GLY A 123 14.88 -5.50 -4.57
CA GLY A 123 15.99 -6.08 -3.82
C GLY A 123 16.92 -5.01 -3.22
N LEU A 124 17.23 -3.96 -3.97
CA LEU A 124 18.04 -2.84 -3.46
C LEU A 124 17.34 -2.06 -2.34
N LEU A 125 16.02 -1.85 -2.46
CA LEU A 125 15.24 -1.10 -1.46
C LEU A 125 14.98 -1.91 -0.18
N ILE A 126 14.77 -3.22 -0.30
CA ILE A 126 14.57 -4.12 0.85
C ILE A 126 15.91 -4.44 1.53
N GLY A 127 16.98 -4.64 0.76
CA GLY A 127 18.29 -5.01 1.29
C GLY A 127 18.23 -6.28 2.14
N ASP A 128 18.87 -6.25 3.31
CA ASP A 128 18.90 -7.36 4.28
C ASP A 128 17.70 -7.40 5.23
N GLY A 129 16.79 -6.42 5.14
CA GLY A 129 15.65 -6.31 6.04
C GLY A 129 14.96 -4.96 5.94
N SER A 130 13.69 -4.91 6.36
CA SER A 130 12.90 -3.68 6.34
C SER A 130 12.83 -3.03 7.71
N ALA A 131 13.55 -1.92 7.90
CA ALA A 131 13.46 -1.09 9.10
C ALA A 131 12.02 -0.63 9.41
N ALA A 132 11.18 -0.48 8.38
CA ALA A 132 9.76 -0.16 8.55
C ALA A 132 8.99 -1.30 9.22
N ILE A 133 9.28 -2.56 8.87
CA ILE A 133 8.66 -3.73 9.51
C ILE A 133 9.11 -3.83 10.97
N GLU A 134 10.39 -3.62 11.26
CA GLU A 134 10.91 -3.68 12.64
C GLU A 134 10.31 -2.59 13.53
N ARG A 135 10.28 -1.34 13.02
CA ARG A 135 9.79 -0.19 13.78
C ARG A 135 8.29 -0.22 13.98
N ASP A 136 7.55 -0.69 12.99
CA ASP A 136 6.10 -0.43 12.91
C ASP A 136 5.24 -1.69 12.70
N GLY A 137 5.85 -2.86 12.59
CA GLY A 137 5.21 -4.16 12.39
C GLY A 137 4.85 -4.46 10.93
N PHE A 138 4.80 -3.46 10.05
CA PHE A 138 4.58 -3.67 8.62
C PHE A 138 5.11 -2.50 7.77
N MET A 139 5.51 -2.81 6.55
CA MET A 139 5.85 -1.87 5.49
C MET A 139 4.59 -1.36 4.79
N ARG A 140 4.55 -0.04 4.53
CA ARG A 140 3.56 0.60 3.65
C ARG A 140 4.25 0.92 2.32
N MET A 141 3.73 0.39 1.23
CA MET A 141 4.22 0.65 -0.12
C MET A 141 3.20 1.51 -0.88
N GLN A 142 3.71 2.49 -1.63
CA GLN A 142 2.93 3.32 -2.55
C GLN A 142 3.45 3.07 -3.96
N GLU A 143 2.54 2.86 -4.90
CA GLU A 143 2.85 2.70 -6.32
C GLU A 143 1.87 3.57 -7.14
N PRO A 144 2.25 4.81 -7.49
CA PRO A 144 1.36 5.80 -8.09
C PRO A 144 1.07 5.60 -9.59
N ALA A 145 1.79 4.70 -10.26
CA ALA A 145 1.57 4.33 -11.65
C ALA A 145 1.78 2.81 -11.81
N CYS A 146 0.89 2.03 -11.21
CA CYS A 146 1.18 0.64 -10.91
C CYS A 146 1.23 -0.30 -12.11
N GLY A 147 0.66 0.06 -13.25
CA GLY A 147 0.55 -0.82 -14.40
C GLY A 147 -0.15 -2.12 -14.01
N ALA A 148 0.46 -3.26 -14.32
CA ALA A 148 -0.01 -4.57 -13.88
C ALA A 148 0.36 -4.95 -12.42
N GLY A 149 1.11 -4.09 -11.71
CA GLY A 149 1.51 -4.29 -10.32
C GLY A 149 2.90 -4.92 -10.14
N GLY A 150 3.71 -5.01 -11.20
CA GLY A 150 5.01 -5.69 -11.18
C GLY A 150 5.96 -5.25 -10.08
N MET A 151 6.02 -3.95 -9.75
CA MET A 151 6.86 -3.44 -8.66
C MET A 151 6.39 -3.93 -7.28
N VAL A 152 5.08 -4.01 -7.07
CA VAL A 152 4.48 -4.50 -5.82
C VAL A 152 4.76 -5.98 -5.65
N ILE A 153 4.64 -6.75 -6.73
CA ILE A 153 4.94 -8.18 -6.75
C ILE A 153 6.43 -8.43 -6.46
N ALA A 154 7.31 -7.67 -7.10
CA ALA A 154 8.74 -7.74 -6.85
C ALA A 154 9.12 -7.39 -5.41
N THR A 155 8.44 -6.41 -4.80
CA THR A 155 8.63 -6.04 -3.40
C THR A 155 8.21 -7.16 -2.45
N ALA A 156 7.08 -7.83 -2.73
CA ALA A 156 6.66 -9.01 -1.97
C ALA A 156 7.69 -10.16 -2.09
N ASP A 157 8.25 -10.39 -3.29
CA ASP A 157 9.30 -11.39 -3.53
C ASP A 157 10.61 -11.08 -2.76
N ALA A 158 11.00 -9.80 -2.74
CA ALA A 158 12.16 -9.34 -2.00
C ALA A 158 11.98 -9.52 -0.48
N LEU A 159 10.77 -9.29 0.05
CA LEU A 159 10.46 -9.57 1.46
C LEU A 159 10.57 -11.07 1.80
N LEU A 160 10.10 -11.96 0.92
CA LEU A 160 10.30 -13.40 1.11
C LEU A 160 11.79 -13.77 1.17
N SER A 161 12.61 -13.10 0.35
CA SER A 161 14.06 -13.36 0.25
C SER A 161 14.80 -13.08 1.56
N VAL A 162 14.27 -12.17 2.39
CA VAL A 162 14.78 -11.85 3.74
C VAL A 162 13.96 -12.54 4.86
N GLY A 163 13.17 -13.55 4.53
CA GLY A 163 12.38 -14.34 5.48
C GLY A 163 11.16 -13.62 6.06
N GLN A 164 10.71 -12.53 5.44
CA GLN A 164 9.55 -11.76 5.87
C GLN A 164 8.28 -12.22 5.16
N ASN A 165 7.22 -12.47 5.92
CA ASN A 165 5.91 -12.81 5.37
C ASN A 165 5.18 -11.55 4.87
N TYR A 166 5.31 -11.23 3.58
CA TYR A 166 4.66 -10.06 2.98
C TYR A 166 3.13 -10.01 3.23
N GLN A 167 2.45 -11.17 3.34
CA GLN A 167 1.00 -11.22 3.56
C GLN A 167 0.59 -10.59 4.91
N GLN A 168 1.52 -10.55 5.86
CA GLN A 168 1.31 -10.01 7.21
C GLN A 168 2.08 -8.72 7.45
N THR A 169 3.20 -8.53 6.77
CA THR A 169 4.16 -7.45 7.03
C THR A 169 4.21 -6.40 5.93
N MET A 170 3.34 -6.47 4.92
CA MET A 170 3.25 -5.47 3.84
C MET A 170 1.81 -5.07 3.58
N HIS A 171 1.60 -3.79 3.27
CA HIS A 171 0.38 -3.29 2.65
C HIS A 171 0.73 -2.34 1.50
N ALA A 172 0.13 -2.56 0.33
CA ALA A 172 0.34 -1.75 -0.86
C ALA A 172 -0.85 -0.85 -1.17
N THR A 173 -0.57 0.38 -1.59
CA THR A 173 -1.55 1.25 -2.25
C THR A 173 -1.07 1.49 -3.67
N CYS A 174 -1.88 1.09 -4.63
CA CYS A 174 -1.57 1.13 -6.06
C CYS A 174 -2.53 2.10 -6.73
N ILE A 175 -2.05 2.96 -7.63
CA ILE A 175 -2.89 3.88 -8.39
C ILE A 175 -2.53 3.72 -9.87
N ASP A 176 -3.54 3.70 -10.73
CA ASP A 176 -3.33 3.78 -12.16
C ASP A 176 -4.49 4.49 -12.87
N ILE A 177 -4.16 5.18 -13.96
CA ILE A 177 -5.12 5.91 -14.80
C ILE A 177 -5.87 4.96 -15.74
N ASP A 178 -5.29 3.81 -16.08
CA ASP A 178 -5.91 2.81 -16.95
C ASP A 178 -6.65 1.75 -16.12
N ALA A 179 -7.98 1.69 -16.30
CA ALA A 179 -8.81 0.69 -15.63
C ALA A 179 -8.38 -0.77 -15.90
N ARG A 180 -7.74 -1.07 -17.03
CA ARG A 180 -7.20 -2.42 -17.32
C ARG A 180 -6.02 -2.72 -16.41
N CYS A 181 -5.10 -1.77 -16.21
CA CYS A 181 -3.98 -1.87 -15.29
C CYS A 181 -4.46 -2.08 -13.85
N VAL A 182 -5.48 -1.32 -13.43
CA VAL A 182 -6.16 -1.50 -12.15
C VAL A 182 -6.69 -2.94 -11.98
N HIS A 183 -7.36 -3.49 -12.99
CA HIS A 183 -7.93 -4.84 -12.91
C HIS A 183 -6.86 -5.94 -12.97
N MET A 184 -5.81 -5.78 -13.78
CA MET A 184 -4.66 -6.70 -13.79
C MET A 184 -3.98 -6.71 -12.42
N THR A 185 -3.65 -5.54 -11.87
CA THR A 185 -3.08 -5.41 -10.53
C THR A 185 -3.98 -6.05 -9.48
N TYR A 186 -5.27 -5.75 -9.51
CA TYR A 186 -6.23 -6.32 -8.56
C TYR A 186 -6.25 -7.86 -8.59
N LEU A 187 -6.28 -8.46 -9.78
CA LEU A 187 -6.28 -9.93 -9.93
C LEU A 187 -4.99 -10.56 -9.40
N GLN A 188 -3.83 -10.06 -9.84
CA GLN A 188 -2.54 -10.63 -9.43
C GLN A 188 -2.33 -10.53 -7.92
N LEU A 189 -2.56 -9.35 -7.33
CA LEU A 189 -2.38 -9.15 -5.89
C LEU A 189 -3.42 -9.95 -5.07
N SER A 190 -4.62 -10.16 -5.59
CA SER A 190 -5.63 -10.99 -4.92
C SER A 190 -5.24 -12.47 -4.88
N LEU A 191 -4.78 -13.02 -6.02
CA LEU A 191 -4.37 -14.42 -6.14
C LEU A 191 -3.11 -14.73 -5.33
N MET A 192 -2.17 -13.78 -5.25
CA MET A 192 -0.98 -13.90 -4.40
C MET A 192 -1.22 -13.54 -2.93
N HIS A 193 -2.46 -13.24 -2.54
CA HIS A 193 -2.81 -12.85 -1.17
C HIS A 193 -2.02 -11.63 -0.64
N ILE A 194 -1.68 -10.70 -1.52
CA ILE A 194 -1.00 -9.45 -1.16
C ILE A 194 -2.05 -8.45 -0.63
N PRO A 195 -1.91 -7.93 0.60
CA PRO A 195 -2.82 -6.92 1.13
C PRO A 195 -2.66 -5.59 0.38
N ALA A 196 -3.69 -5.17 -0.36
CA ALA A 196 -3.61 -3.97 -1.16
C ALA A 196 -4.94 -3.22 -1.33
N MET A 197 -4.81 -1.92 -1.59
CA MET A 197 -5.85 -1.05 -2.14
C MET A 197 -5.39 -0.62 -3.54
N ILE A 198 -6.23 -0.82 -4.56
CA ILE A 198 -5.94 -0.42 -5.93
C ILE A 198 -6.94 0.65 -6.34
N VAL A 199 -6.43 1.82 -6.70
CA VAL A 199 -7.19 3.02 -7.02
C VAL A 199 -7.16 3.21 -8.54
N HIS A 200 -8.34 3.27 -9.15
CA HIS A 200 -8.49 3.82 -10.48
C HIS A 200 -8.59 5.33 -10.34
N GLY A 201 -7.55 6.03 -10.76
CA GLY A 201 -7.40 7.45 -10.47
C GLY A 201 -6.19 8.06 -11.16
N ASN A 202 -6.07 9.38 -11.03
CA ASN A 202 -4.91 10.11 -11.50
C ASN A 202 -4.06 10.52 -10.30
N ALA A 203 -2.88 9.92 -10.17
CA ALA A 203 -1.98 10.19 -9.05
C ALA A 203 -1.45 11.63 -9.02
N LEU A 204 -1.44 12.34 -10.16
CA LEU A 204 -1.00 13.73 -10.23
C LEU A 204 -2.09 14.71 -9.79
N THR A 205 -3.34 14.49 -10.22
CA THR A 205 -4.47 15.38 -9.88
C THR A 205 -5.15 15.02 -8.56
N GLY A 206 -4.99 13.77 -8.09
CA GLY A 206 -5.70 13.26 -6.92
C GLY A 206 -7.14 12.83 -7.22
N GLU A 207 -7.54 12.76 -8.50
CA GLU A 207 -8.87 12.28 -8.87
C GLU A 207 -9.00 10.77 -8.65
N ILE A 208 -10.14 10.34 -8.11
CA ILE A 208 -10.49 8.92 -7.92
C ILE A 208 -11.79 8.61 -8.65
N TRP A 209 -11.76 7.58 -9.46
CA TRP A 209 -12.93 7.03 -10.14
C TRP A 209 -13.37 5.69 -9.56
N GLY A 210 -12.51 4.97 -8.84
CA GLY A 210 -12.88 3.73 -8.18
C GLY A 210 -11.77 3.13 -7.31
N ILE A 211 -12.16 2.28 -6.35
CA ILE A 211 -11.21 1.64 -5.41
C ILE A 211 -11.53 0.15 -5.29
N TRP A 212 -10.52 -0.69 -5.41
CA TRP A 212 -10.59 -2.15 -5.28
C TRP A 212 -9.75 -2.60 -4.08
N TYR A 213 -10.33 -3.41 -3.21
CA TYR A 213 -9.65 -3.96 -2.03
C TYR A 213 -9.41 -5.45 -2.22
N THR A 214 -8.16 -5.89 -2.10
CA THR A 214 -7.84 -7.32 -2.21
C THR A 214 -8.50 -8.10 -1.06
N PRO A 215 -8.81 -9.40 -1.25
CA PRO A 215 -9.32 -10.24 -0.16
C PRO A 215 -8.41 -10.20 1.07
N ALA A 216 -7.10 -10.21 0.87
CA ALA A 216 -6.10 -10.09 1.93
C ALA A 216 -6.22 -8.78 2.72
N HIS A 217 -6.52 -7.64 2.05
CA HIS A 217 -6.80 -6.37 2.73
C HIS A 217 -7.99 -6.49 3.70
N ILE A 218 -9.08 -7.11 3.22
CA ILE A 218 -10.34 -7.23 3.96
C ILE A 218 -10.19 -8.20 5.13
N ILE A 219 -9.77 -9.43 4.85
CA ILE A 219 -9.63 -10.51 5.84
C ILE A 219 -8.57 -10.14 6.88
N GLY A 220 -7.48 -9.51 6.47
CA GLY A 220 -6.40 -9.08 7.35
C GLY A 220 -6.72 -7.86 8.22
N GLY A 221 -7.93 -7.27 8.10
CA GLY A 221 -8.36 -6.11 8.88
C GLY A 221 -7.47 -4.88 8.64
N TRP A 222 -6.94 -4.73 7.43
CA TRP A 222 -5.88 -3.76 7.13
C TRP A 222 -6.34 -2.32 7.27
N ARG A 223 -7.62 -2.04 7.02
CA ARG A 223 -8.19 -0.70 7.25
C ARG A 223 -7.93 -0.19 8.67
N SER A 224 -8.09 -1.05 9.66
CA SER A 224 -7.94 -0.73 11.07
C SER A 224 -6.47 -0.59 11.46
N LYS A 225 -5.63 -1.50 10.94
CA LYS A 225 -4.17 -1.43 11.08
C LYS A 225 -3.63 -0.11 10.54
N LEU A 226 -4.05 0.28 9.33
CA LEU A 226 -3.66 1.54 8.68
C LEU A 226 -4.18 2.76 9.44
N ARG A 227 -5.42 2.73 9.94
CA ARG A 227 -5.98 3.84 10.75
C ARG A 227 -5.24 4.01 12.07
N LEU A 228 -5.00 2.92 12.80
CA LEU A 228 -4.24 2.96 14.04
C LEU A 228 -2.83 3.48 13.77
N ARG A 229 -2.20 3.01 12.70
CA ARG A 229 -0.87 3.45 12.31
C ARG A 229 -0.81 4.95 12.03
N ARG A 230 -1.78 5.49 11.29
CA ARG A 230 -1.92 6.94 11.06
C ARG A 230 -2.02 7.73 12.37
N GLN A 231 -2.82 7.25 13.33
CA GLN A 231 -2.94 7.90 14.64
C GLN A 231 -1.63 7.88 15.43
N VAL A 232 -0.89 6.77 15.37
CA VAL A 232 0.43 6.65 16.02
C VAL A 232 1.45 7.59 15.35
N ASP A 233 1.46 7.66 14.02
CA ASP A 233 2.37 8.54 13.28
C ASP A 233 2.06 10.02 13.60
N ALA A 234 0.79 10.44 13.56
CA ALA A 234 0.38 11.80 13.93
C ALA A 234 0.73 12.14 15.40
N MET A 235 0.53 11.20 16.32
CA MET A 235 0.92 11.38 17.73
C MET A 235 2.45 11.51 17.88
N ARG A 236 3.22 10.71 17.14
CA ARG A 236 4.69 10.78 17.15
C ARG A 236 5.17 12.12 16.62
N GLU A 237 4.57 12.63 15.55
CA GLU A 237 4.87 13.96 15.03
C GLU A 237 4.56 15.05 16.05
N LEU A 238 3.36 15.06 16.64
CA LEU A 238 2.99 16.02 17.68
C LEU A 238 3.96 15.99 18.87
N LEU A 239 4.35 14.81 19.34
CA LEU A 239 5.31 14.64 20.43
C LEU A 239 6.74 15.05 20.03
N SER A 240 7.12 14.88 18.75
CA SER A 240 8.41 15.33 18.24
C SER A 240 8.50 16.86 18.14
N VAL A 241 7.40 17.52 17.74
CA VAL A 241 7.25 18.98 17.74
C VAL A 241 7.29 19.52 19.18
N ALA A 242 6.61 18.85 20.11
CA ALA A 242 6.65 19.21 21.54
C ALA A 242 8.02 18.96 22.21
N ARG A 243 8.88 18.13 21.62
CA ARG A 243 10.24 17.82 22.08
C ARG A 243 11.33 18.71 21.47
N SER A 244 10.96 19.80 20.79
CA SER A 244 11.90 20.88 20.46
C SER A 244 11.82 21.99 21.52
N PRO A 245 12.56 21.92 22.65
CA PRO A 245 12.81 23.06 23.51
C PRO A 245 14.04 23.84 23.02
N CYS A 246 13.84 25.15 22.87
CA CYS A 246 14.81 26.26 22.94
C CYS A 246 16.26 26.02 22.52
N ASP A 247 16.67 26.73 21.48
CA ASP A 247 18.06 27.15 21.25
C ASP A 247 18.71 27.59 22.57
N GLN A 248 19.56 26.74 23.12
CA GLN A 248 20.66 27.18 23.96
C GLN A 248 21.84 27.34 23.04
N HIS A 249 22.03 28.55 22.51
CA HIS A 249 23.33 28.96 22.00
C HIS A 249 24.30 29.04 23.19
N PRO A 250 25.38 28.25 23.25
CA PRO A 250 26.55 28.67 24.00
C PRO A 250 27.25 29.76 23.18
N ALA A 251 27.62 30.86 23.85
CA ALA A 251 28.34 31.98 23.25
C ALA A 251 29.65 31.52 22.57
N PRO A 252 30.10 32.18 21.49
CA PRO A 252 31.34 31.82 20.82
C PRO A 252 32.53 32.28 21.67
N GLU A 253 33.40 31.35 22.04
CA GLU A 253 34.72 31.64 22.60
C GLU A 253 35.65 32.08 21.47
N LEU A 254 36.22 33.28 21.63
CA LEU A 254 37.21 33.88 20.72
C LEU A 254 38.60 33.32 21.04
N GLU A 255 39.28 32.74 20.06
CA GLU A 255 40.73 32.48 20.10
C GLU A 255 41.44 33.21 18.93
N PRO A 256 42.69 33.66 19.12
CA PRO A 256 43.23 34.81 18.42
C PRO A 256 43.88 34.48 17.06
N VAL A 257 43.91 35.53 16.24
CA VAL A 257 44.47 35.63 14.90
C VAL A 257 45.99 35.37 14.90
N GLY A 258 46.44 34.52 13.98
CA GLY A 258 47.83 34.40 13.54
C GLY A 258 47.89 34.45 12.01
N GLU A 259 48.44 35.54 11.49
CA GLU A 259 48.63 35.84 10.06
C GLU A 259 49.79 35.05 9.46
N ALA A 260 49.60 34.52 8.24
CA ALA A 260 50.62 34.44 7.18
C ALA A 260 49.94 34.19 5.82
N GLU A 261 49.81 35.25 5.02
CA GLU A 261 49.57 35.23 3.56
C GLU A 261 50.79 34.60 2.84
N CYS A 262 50.70 33.92 1.70
CA CYS A 262 50.45 34.38 0.32
C CYS A 262 50.77 33.15 -0.58
N ASP A 263 50.34 32.93 -1.82
CA ASP A 263 49.40 33.53 -2.78
C ASP A 263 49.34 32.53 -3.96
N GLY A 264 48.23 32.48 -4.70
CA GLY A 264 48.10 31.58 -5.85
C GLY A 264 46.67 31.36 -6.38
N ARG A 265 46.06 32.44 -6.89
CA ARG A 265 44.79 32.45 -7.66
C ARG A 265 44.88 31.52 -8.89
N ALA A 266 43.81 30.92 -9.43
CA ALA A 266 42.49 31.49 -9.66
C ALA A 266 41.39 30.43 -9.94
N ASN A 267 40.20 30.75 -9.40
CA ASN A 267 38.84 30.57 -9.93
C ASN A 267 38.22 29.17 -10.06
N GLU A 268 37.57 28.73 -8.98
CA GLU A 268 36.23 28.11 -9.07
C GLU A 268 35.31 28.88 -8.12
N GLU A 269 34.24 29.47 -8.67
CA GLU A 269 33.16 30.05 -7.85
C GLU A 269 32.28 28.92 -7.30
N PRO A 270 32.00 28.89 -5.99
CA PRO A 270 30.95 28.05 -5.43
C PRO A 270 29.70 28.88 -5.10
N ALA A 271 28.59 28.15 -4.97
CA ALA A 271 27.29 28.54 -4.41
C ALA A 271 26.22 29.08 -5.38
N ASP A 272 25.24 28.22 -5.66
CA ASP A 272 23.89 28.50 -5.16
C ASP A 272 23.30 27.21 -4.54
N GLU A 273 23.60 27.02 -3.24
CA GLU A 273 22.90 26.07 -2.37
C GLU A 273 21.59 26.74 -1.93
N SER A 274 20.54 26.62 -2.74
CA SER A 274 19.18 26.94 -2.30
C SER A 274 18.49 25.69 -1.74
N THR A 275 19.01 25.16 -0.63
CA THR A 275 18.36 24.10 0.16
C THR A 275 17.65 24.71 1.36
N VAL A 276 16.44 25.24 1.16
CA VAL A 276 15.47 25.35 2.26
C VAL A 276 14.04 25.27 1.70
N ALA A 277 13.24 24.36 2.28
CA ALA A 277 11.78 24.19 2.12
C ALA A 277 11.26 23.19 1.06
N ALA A 278 11.73 21.94 1.09
CA ALA A 278 11.06 20.82 0.41
C ALA A 278 10.64 19.64 1.33
N VAL A 279 10.89 19.69 2.64
CA VAL A 279 10.77 18.49 3.51
C VAL A 279 9.46 18.44 4.32
N ALA A 280 8.39 19.13 3.92
CA ALA A 280 7.15 19.19 4.72
C ALA A 280 5.86 18.94 3.95
N ARG A 281 5.89 18.18 2.85
CA ARG A 281 4.68 17.89 2.05
C ARG A 281 4.52 16.45 1.61
N GLU A 282 4.85 15.51 2.49
CA GLU A 282 4.48 14.09 2.37
C GLU A 282 3.22 13.79 3.21
N ALA A 283 2.16 14.58 3.02
CA ALA A 283 0.83 14.02 3.26
C ALA A 283 0.71 12.89 2.23
N ALA A 284 0.61 11.64 2.69
CA ALA A 284 0.61 10.49 1.80
C ALA A 284 -0.53 10.68 0.79
N LEU A 285 -0.35 10.33 -0.49
CA LEU A 285 -1.44 10.39 -1.48
C LEU A 285 -2.73 9.73 -0.94
N CYS A 286 -2.59 8.68 -0.12
CA CYS A 286 -3.70 8.10 0.65
C CYS A 286 -4.51 9.08 1.50
N ASP A 287 -3.87 10.08 2.10
CA ASP A 287 -4.50 11.11 2.94
C ASP A 287 -5.35 12.05 2.10
N LEU A 288 -4.87 12.42 0.90
CA LEU A 288 -5.65 13.19 -0.08
C LEU A 288 -6.83 12.38 -0.61
N PHE A 289 -6.63 11.09 -0.85
CA PHE A 289 -7.65 10.21 -1.41
C PHE A 289 -8.73 9.79 -0.41
N ASP A 290 -8.38 9.42 0.82
CA ASP A 290 -9.36 9.15 1.87
C ASP A 290 -10.17 10.42 2.19
N ALA A 291 -9.51 11.59 2.23
CA ALA A 291 -10.18 12.88 2.45
C ALA A 291 -11.10 13.28 1.27
N ALA A 292 -10.68 13.05 0.02
CA ALA A 292 -11.51 13.30 -1.16
C ALA A 292 -12.76 12.42 -1.18
N VAL A 293 -12.64 11.15 -0.79
CA VAL A 293 -13.78 10.22 -0.65
C VAL A 293 -14.71 10.60 0.50
N GLU A 294 -14.17 11.16 1.59
CA GLU A 294 -15.00 11.69 2.69
C GLU A 294 -15.71 13.00 2.31
N GLN A 295 -15.05 13.91 1.59
CA GLN A 295 -15.63 15.18 1.13
C GLN A 295 -16.71 14.98 0.05
N SER A 296 -16.52 14.04 -0.88
CA SER A 296 -17.54 13.76 -1.93
C SER A 296 -18.86 13.27 -1.32
N ARG A 297 -18.81 12.62 -0.15
CA ARG A 297 -20.01 12.15 0.56
C ARG A 297 -20.80 13.30 1.16
N VAL A 298 -20.12 14.25 1.81
CA VAL A 298 -20.78 15.42 2.41
C VAL A 298 -21.54 16.20 1.32
N SER A 299 -20.89 16.42 0.17
CA SER A 299 -21.50 17.09 -0.98
C SER A 299 -22.73 16.35 -1.57
N ILE A 300 -22.67 15.01 -1.68
CA ILE A 300 -23.80 14.21 -2.17
C ILE A 300 -24.98 14.25 -1.20
N PHE A 301 -24.73 14.12 0.11
CA PHE A 301 -25.81 14.15 1.12
C PHE A 301 -26.44 15.55 1.23
N GLU A 302 -25.65 16.63 1.13
CA GLU A 302 -26.19 17.99 1.06
C GLU A 302 -27.06 18.20 -0.19
N THR A 303 -26.67 17.62 -1.34
CA THR A 303 -27.45 17.72 -2.58
C THR A 303 -28.74 16.90 -2.51
N VAL A 304 -28.71 15.71 -1.89
CA VAL A 304 -29.89 14.87 -1.67
C VAL A 304 -30.84 15.49 -0.64
N ASP A 305 -30.32 16.08 0.43
CA ASP A 305 -31.13 16.77 1.44
C ASP A 305 -31.77 18.04 0.88
N GLN A 306 -31.10 18.76 -0.03
CA GLN A 306 -31.71 19.89 -0.75
C GLN A 306 -32.81 19.47 -1.73
N LEU A 307 -32.70 18.28 -2.34
CA LEU A 307 -33.73 17.73 -3.22
C LEU A 307 -34.91 17.10 -2.46
N ALA A 308 -34.71 16.70 -1.20
CA ALA A 308 -35.76 16.18 -0.32
C ALA A 308 -36.60 17.28 0.36
N LEU A 309 -36.25 18.56 0.15
CA LEU A 309 -36.94 19.73 0.68
C LEU A 309 -37.86 20.45 -0.33
N PHE A 310 -38.08 19.87 -1.52
CA PHE A 310 -39.04 20.33 -2.52
C PHE A 310 -40.03 19.24 -2.94
#